data_AF-A0AAD7BKH0-F1
#
_entry.id   AF-A0AAD7BKH0-F1
#
_cell.length_a   1.000
_cell.length_b   1.000
_cell.length_c   1.000
_cell.angle_alpha   90.00
_cell.angle_beta   90.00
_cell.angle_gamma   90.00
#
_symmetry.space_group_name_H-M   'P 1'
#
loop_
_entity.id
_entity.type
_entity.pdbx_description
1 polymer ?
#
loop_
_entity_poly.entity_id
_entity_poly.type
_entity_poly.pdbx_seq_one_letter_code
_entity_poly.pdbx_strand_id
1 'polypeptide(L)'
;MASTPYESWSKQDLIAKLTKLELGEKERVPISDSSRPSKAQKTFDFSSYPRRKIALKFCYSGWAYNGLAIQSDATPLPTVEGVLYEALAKARLIDPDAGFEGCGWERCGRTDRGVSAGGQVVSLWVRTSRKTEHSYTLLLNRILPLTIRVLAWSPVTPEFSSRFACTSRHYKYFFAPDGLDISRMVEAANLLVGEHDFRNFCKLDPAKQLTTYRRRIVSADINSVSDSATGMHVLDLVGSAFLYHQVRHIMAILFLVGTGLEPPSIVTSLLNVEAGIGDPALPVVDTKPEYQMADALPLMLYECHYAPGAVEWQIDEEVETETDALAPSGAGLHHQLHSRHARSDMYATLNRAFLNAAAVHHAPRTRLLPLTTTGFVPDGRTPINIPLGGGDFRRSVKYLPLLERPRGEHFEVVNERWRLGKGARREERKRAAEDE
;
A
#
# COMPACT_ATOMS: atom_id res chain seq x y z
N MET A 1 -45.05 15.61 28.90
CA MET A 1 -45.43 16.77 28.06
C MET A 1 -45.80 16.23 26.70
N ALA A 2 -46.99 16.55 26.20
CA ALA A 2 -47.54 15.99 24.97
C ALA A 2 -46.64 16.33 23.75
N SER A 3 -46.22 15.31 22.98
CA SER A 3 -45.43 15.51 21.77
C SER A 3 -46.34 15.98 20.64
N THR A 4 -46.10 17.18 20.12
CA THR A 4 -46.71 17.66 18.88
C THR A 4 -46.40 16.70 17.71
N PRO A 5 -47.38 16.35 16.85
CA PRO A 5 -47.17 15.52 15.68
C PRO A 5 -46.10 16.11 14.74
N TYR A 6 -45.27 15.27 14.14
CA TYR A 6 -44.21 15.70 13.20
C TYR A 6 -44.72 16.31 11.90
N GLU A 7 -46.02 16.15 11.63
CA GLU A 7 -46.69 16.65 10.42
C GLU A 7 -46.70 18.18 10.32
N SER A 8 -46.54 18.90 11.43
CA SER A 8 -46.50 20.38 11.46
C SER A 8 -45.08 20.96 11.46
N TRP A 9 -44.05 20.14 11.29
CA TRP A 9 -42.66 20.58 11.43
C TRP A 9 -42.09 21.07 10.10
N SER A 10 -41.30 22.14 10.14
CA SER A 10 -40.56 22.59 8.95
C SER A 10 -39.34 21.69 8.71
N LYS A 11 -38.76 21.76 7.50
CA LYS A 11 -37.52 21.05 7.16
C LYS A 11 -36.37 21.40 8.13
N GLN A 12 -36.31 22.65 8.61
CA GLN A 12 -35.28 23.09 9.56
C GLN A 12 -35.49 22.47 10.95
N ASP A 13 -36.74 22.34 11.40
CA ASP A 13 -37.07 21.70 12.68
C ASP A 13 -36.73 20.20 12.68
N LEU A 14 -37.00 19.53 11.56
CA LEU A 14 -36.65 18.12 11.37
C LEU A 14 -35.13 17.90 11.37
N ILE A 15 -34.37 18.78 10.71
CA ILE A 15 -32.90 18.73 10.72
C ILE A 15 -32.38 18.97 12.15
N ALA A 16 -32.88 19.98 12.86
CA ALA A 16 -32.47 20.25 14.23
C ALA A 16 -32.78 19.07 15.18
N LYS A 17 -33.89 18.37 14.97
CA LYS A 17 -34.24 17.16 15.73
C LYS A 17 -33.34 15.97 15.40
N LEU A 18 -33.04 15.75 14.12
CA LEU A 18 -32.09 14.73 13.67
C LEU A 18 -30.71 14.97 14.28
N THR A 19 -30.19 16.20 14.18
CA THR A 19 -28.90 16.56 14.78
C THR A 19 -28.92 16.38 16.31
N LYS A 20 -30.03 16.67 16.98
CA LYS A 20 -30.18 16.45 18.42
C LYS A 20 -30.28 14.97 18.80
N LEU A 21 -30.85 14.12 17.94
CA LEU A 21 -30.91 12.67 18.13
C LEU A 21 -29.55 12.01 17.85
N GLU A 22 -28.85 12.45 16.81
CA GLU A 22 -27.50 12.00 16.46
C GLU A 22 -26.47 12.39 17.52
N LEU A 23 -26.64 13.56 18.15
CA LEU A 23 -25.83 13.98 19.32
C LEU A 23 -26.30 13.35 20.63
N GLY A 24 -27.53 12.78 20.66
CA GLY A 24 -28.24 12.32 21.85
C GLY A 24 -28.05 10.84 22.21
N GLU A 25 -27.46 10.00 21.36
CA GLU A 25 -27.14 8.59 21.70
C GLU A 25 -25.94 8.42 22.67
N LYS A 26 -25.71 9.41 23.54
CA LYS A 26 -24.80 9.32 24.69
C LYS A 26 -25.43 9.69 26.03
N GLU A 27 -26.76 9.71 26.14
CA GLU A 27 -27.40 9.81 27.46
C GLU A 27 -27.55 8.43 28.12
N ARG A 28 -26.55 8.08 28.94
CA ARG A 28 -26.66 7.02 29.95
C ARG A 28 -27.73 7.42 30.97
N VAL A 29 -28.62 6.49 31.29
CA VAL A 29 -29.58 6.60 32.40
C VAL A 29 -28.84 6.95 33.70
N PRO A 30 -29.26 7.98 34.46
CA PRO A 30 -28.60 8.37 35.69
C PRO A 30 -28.88 7.33 36.78
N ILE A 31 -27.84 6.58 37.15
CA ILE A 31 -27.82 5.80 38.38
C ILE A 31 -27.71 6.80 39.54
N SER A 32 -28.60 6.65 40.51
CA SER A 32 -28.67 7.43 41.76
C SER A 32 -27.30 7.77 42.35
N ASP A 33 -27.15 9.02 42.78
CA ASP A 33 -26.00 9.57 43.51
C ASP A 33 -25.61 8.70 44.72
N SER A 34 -24.65 7.81 44.50
CA SER A 34 -23.67 7.46 45.52
C SER A 34 -22.37 8.12 45.10
N SER A 35 -22.00 9.22 45.76
CA SER A 35 -20.73 9.91 45.58
C SER A 35 -19.58 8.98 45.99
N ARG A 36 -19.18 8.09 45.09
CA ARG A 36 -17.88 7.42 45.15
C ARG A 36 -16.87 8.36 44.50
N PRO A 37 -15.77 8.72 45.18
CA PRO A 37 -14.73 9.53 44.57
C PRO A 37 -14.28 8.83 43.28
N SER A 38 -14.26 9.54 42.16
CA SER A 38 -13.65 9.04 40.93
C SER A 38 -12.18 8.76 41.26
N LYS A 39 -11.84 7.49 41.47
CA LYS A 39 -10.43 7.11 41.65
C LYS A 39 -9.70 7.61 40.41
N ALA A 40 -8.78 8.56 40.59
CA ALA A 40 -7.86 8.95 39.54
C ALA A 40 -7.32 7.66 38.91
N GLN A 41 -7.56 7.50 37.61
CA GLN A 41 -7.15 6.30 36.89
C GLN A 41 -5.63 6.24 36.99
N LYS A 42 -5.10 5.34 37.84
CA LYS A 42 -3.65 5.21 38.04
C LYS A 42 -2.99 5.08 36.67
N THR A 43 -2.06 5.99 36.39
CA THR A 43 -1.24 5.94 35.18
C THR A 43 -0.51 4.61 35.13
N PHE A 44 -0.50 3.98 33.95
CA PHE A 44 0.14 2.69 33.79
C PHE A 44 1.65 2.89 33.68
N ASP A 45 2.40 2.34 34.63
CA ASP A 45 3.86 2.46 34.65
C ASP A 45 4.49 1.36 33.78
N PHE A 46 4.94 1.73 32.57
CA PHE A 46 5.61 0.82 31.64
C PHE A 46 6.97 0.34 32.14
N SER A 47 7.68 1.12 32.97
CA SER A 47 9.01 0.79 33.48
C SER A 47 9.00 -0.41 34.44
N SER A 48 7.84 -0.68 35.06
CA SER A 48 7.65 -1.80 35.98
C SER A 48 7.57 -3.18 35.30
N TYR A 49 7.54 -3.23 33.96
CA TYR A 49 7.40 -4.47 33.18
C TYR A 49 8.61 -4.74 32.29
N PRO A 50 8.99 -6.02 32.09
CA PRO A 50 10.00 -6.38 31.10
C PRO A 50 9.51 -6.09 29.67
N ARG A 51 10.47 -5.96 28.75
CA ARG A 51 10.22 -5.79 27.31
C ARG A 51 10.88 -6.90 26.50
N ARG A 52 10.31 -7.21 25.34
CA ARG A 52 10.85 -8.14 24.34
C ARG A 52 10.81 -7.49 22.97
N LYS A 53 11.84 -7.75 22.15
CA LYS A 53 11.80 -7.38 20.74
C LYS A 53 11.04 -8.44 19.95
N ILE A 54 10.06 -7.99 19.17
CA ILE A 54 9.25 -8.86 18.31
C ILE A 54 9.22 -8.33 16.88
N ALA A 55 8.91 -9.21 15.93
CA ALA A 55 8.43 -8.83 14.61
C ALA A 55 6.92 -9.10 14.52
N LEU A 56 6.17 -8.20 13.88
CA LEU A 56 4.75 -8.37 13.58
C LEU A 56 4.57 -8.45 12.06
N LYS A 57 3.92 -9.52 11.57
CA LYS A 57 3.47 -9.65 10.18
C LYS A 57 2.01 -9.25 10.10
N PHE A 58 1.68 -8.34 9.18
CA PHE A 58 0.32 -7.81 9.05
C PHE A 58 -0.03 -7.50 7.59
N CYS A 59 -1.32 -7.50 7.31
CA CYS A 59 -1.88 -7.08 6.04
C CYS A 59 -2.78 -5.86 6.21
N TYR A 60 -2.96 -5.09 5.13
CA TYR A 60 -3.88 -3.96 5.11
C TYR A 60 -4.34 -3.61 3.70
N SER A 61 -5.53 -3.01 3.64
CA SER A 61 -6.14 -2.47 2.42
C SER A 61 -5.76 -0.99 2.26
N GLY A 62 -4.86 -0.68 1.33
CA GLY A 62 -4.16 0.62 1.26
C GLY A 62 -5.01 1.83 0.88
N TRP A 63 -6.12 1.63 0.18
CA TRP A 63 -7.02 2.69 -0.28
C TRP A 63 -7.65 3.53 0.85
N ALA A 64 -7.75 2.99 2.07
CA ALA A 64 -8.27 3.70 3.24
C ALA A 64 -7.22 4.57 3.96
N TYR A 65 -5.97 4.62 3.46
CA TYR A 65 -4.83 5.20 4.17
C TYR A 65 -3.97 6.11 3.30
N ASN A 66 -3.29 7.08 3.93
CA ASN A 66 -2.31 7.95 3.28
C ASN A 66 -0.90 7.31 3.21
N GLY A 67 -0.86 5.99 2.97
CA GLY A 67 0.35 5.17 2.92
C GLY A 67 0.68 4.52 4.26
N LEU A 68 1.77 3.75 4.28
CA LEU A 68 2.23 3.07 5.50
C LEU A 68 2.75 4.09 6.52
N ALA A 69 3.79 4.83 6.13
CA ALA A 69 4.62 5.58 7.05
C ALA A 69 3.89 6.79 7.64
N ILE A 70 4.08 7.03 8.94
CA ILE A 70 3.61 8.27 9.58
C ILE A 70 4.26 9.50 8.93
N GLN A 71 3.49 10.59 8.84
CA GLN A 71 3.91 11.86 8.26
C GLN A 71 3.81 12.94 9.34
N SER A 72 4.72 13.92 9.30
CA SER A 72 4.72 15.07 10.23
C SER A 72 3.54 16.01 9.99
N ASP A 73 3.16 16.15 8.73
CA ASP A 73 2.12 17.08 8.31
C ASP A 73 0.76 16.38 8.36
N ALA A 74 -0.31 17.14 8.64
CA ALA A 74 -1.66 16.59 8.62
C ALA A 74 -1.97 15.98 7.25
N THR A 75 -2.53 14.76 7.27
CA THR A 75 -2.86 14.00 6.07
C THR A 75 -4.37 13.86 5.94
N PRO A 76 -4.92 13.77 4.70
CA PRO A 76 -6.37 13.67 4.51
C PRO A 76 -6.96 12.33 4.96
N LEU A 77 -6.13 11.30 5.11
CA LEU A 77 -6.49 9.96 5.60
C LEU A 77 -5.41 9.53 6.61
N PRO A 78 -5.75 8.69 7.61
CA PRO A 78 -4.75 8.19 8.54
C PRO A 78 -3.66 7.37 7.83
N THR A 79 -2.50 7.23 8.45
CA THR A 79 -1.44 6.31 8.00
C THR A 79 -1.60 4.97 8.70
N VAL A 80 -1.14 3.89 8.07
CA VAL A 80 -1.24 2.55 8.67
C VAL A 80 -0.41 2.45 9.95
N GLU A 81 0.78 3.07 9.99
CA GLU A 81 1.60 3.11 11.20
C GLU A 81 0.94 3.86 12.34
N GLY A 82 0.25 4.97 12.07
CA GLY A 82 -0.48 5.70 13.11
C GLY A 82 -1.56 4.83 13.76
N VAL A 83 -2.38 4.16 12.95
CA VAL A 83 -3.44 3.27 13.46
C VAL A 83 -2.87 2.07 14.21
N LEU A 84 -1.76 1.48 13.72
CA LEU A 84 -1.12 0.36 14.39
C LEU A 84 -0.48 0.79 15.72
N TYR A 85 0.15 1.95 15.77
CA TYR A 85 0.72 2.54 16.98
C TYR A 85 -0.35 2.81 18.04
N GLU A 86 -1.47 3.44 17.66
CA GLU A 86 -2.61 3.65 18.57
C GLU A 86 -3.16 2.34 19.13
N ALA A 87 -3.25 1.29 18.30
CA ALA A 87 -3.69 -0.03 18.75
C ALA A 87 -2.72 -0.66 19.76
N LEU A 88 -1.41 -0.56 19.51
CA LEU A 88 -0.36 -1.04 20.42
C LEU A 88 -0.38 -0.28 21.76
N ALA A 89 -0.55 1.04 21.72
CA ALA A 89 -0.64 1.87 22.91
C ALA A 89 -1.91 1.55 23.72
N LYS A 90 -3.07 1.39 23.05
CA LYS A 90 -4.34 1.00 23.68
C LYS A 90 -4.26 -0.40 24.31
N ALA A 91 -3.52 -1.31 23.67
CA ALA A 91 -3.20 -2.64 24.21
C ALA A 91 -2.17 -2.61 25.36
N ARG A 92 -1.63 -1.43 25.69
CA ARG A 92 -0.55 -1.22 26.67
C ARG A 92 0.68 -2.06 26.36
N LEU A 93 0.98 -2.25 25.07
CA LEU A 93 2.19 -2.94 24.62
C LEU A 93 3.35 -1.97 24.45
N ILE A 94 3.08 -0.70 24.16
CA ILE A 94 4.08 0.36 24.03
C ILE A 94 3.65 1.58 24.83
N ASP A 95 4.65 2.36 25.24
CA ASP A 95 4.46 3.63 25.93
C ASP A 95 4.18 4.75 24.91
N PRO A 96 2.98 5.36 24.90
CA PRO A 96 2.67 6.44 23.99
C PRO A 96 3.53 7.69 24.20
N ASP A 97 3.99 7.94 25.43
CA ASP A 97 4.77 9.14 25.78
C ASP A 97 6.20 9.06 25.24
N ALA A 98 6.70 7.84 25.02
CA ALA A 98 8.04 7.59 24.47
C ALA A 98 8.08 7.60 22.93
N GLY A 99 6.94 7.75 22.25
CA GLY A 99 6.87 7.83 20.79
C GLY A 99 7.30 6.54 20.06
N PHE A 100 7.53 6.65 18.75
CA PHE A 100 8.02 5.54 17.92
C PHE A 100 9.46 5.13 18.26
N GLU A 101 10.29 6.08 18.70
CA GLU A 101 11.68 5.82 19.09
C GLU A 101 11.77 5.01 20.38
N GLY A 102 10.90 5.28 21.36
CA GLY A 102 10.86 4.58 22.64
C GLY A 102 10.58 3.08 22.53
N CYS A 103 9.87 2.66 21.47
CA CYS A 103 9.67 1.24 21.15
C CYS A 103 10.64 0.71 20.08
N GLY A 104 11.62 1.50 19.61
CA GLY A 104 12.58 1.08 18.59
C GLY A 104 11.91 0.64 17.29
N TRP A 105 10.92 1.40 16.83
CA TRP A 105 10.10 1.04 15.67
C TRP A 105 10.88 0.99 14.37
N GLU A 106 10.81 -0.13 13.69
CA GLU A 106 11.33 -0.29 12.34
C GLU A 106 10.33 -0.98 11.43
N ARG A 107 10.39 -0.63 10.14
CA ARG A 107 9.50 -1.11 9.08
C ARG A 107 10.31 -1.77 7.98
N CYS A 108 9.83 -2.88 7.44
CA CYS A 108 10.54 -3.60 6.38
C CYS A 108 10.63 -2.79 5.07
N GLY A 109 9.51 -2.20 4.65
CA GLY A 109 9.43 -1.39 3.44
C GLY A 109 8.27 -0.41 3.50
N ARG A 110 8.47 0.81 2.98
CA ARG A 110 7.37 1.80 2.87
C ARG A 110 6.47 1.44 1.71
N THR A 111 5.16 1.59 1.88
CA THR A 111 4.20 1.59 0.78
C THR A 111 3.57 2.97 0.63
N ASP A 112 3.36 3.39 -0.61
CA ASP A 112 2.77 4.69 -0.93
C ASP A 112 1.27 4.72 -0.60
N ARG A 113 0.68 5.91 -0.65
CA ARG A 113 -0.78 6.09 -0.56
C ARG A 113 -1.50 5.19 -1.56
N GLY A 114 -2.52 4.48 -1.09
CA GLY A 114 -3.34 3.58 -1.91
C GLY A 114 -2.77 2.18 -2.09
N VAL A 115 -1.48 1.96 -1.83
CA VAL A 115 -0.82 0.65 -1.98
C VAL A 115 -1.17 -0.26 -0.80
N SER A 116 -1.60 -1.48 -1.09
CA SER A 116 -1.96 -2.49 -0.07
C SER A 116 -0.76 -3.34 0.35
N ALA A 117 -0.91 -4.13 1.41
CA ALA A 117 0.08 -5.16 1.76
C ALA A 117 -0.60 -6.46 2.23
N GLY A 118 -0.08 -7.60 1.77
CA GLY A 118 -0.45 -8.94 2.23
C GLY A 118 0.43 -9.44 3.38
N GLY A 119 1.67 -8.95 3.50
CA GLY A 119 2.65 -9.45 4.47
C GLY A 119 3.71 -8.41 4.83
N GLN A 120 3.27 -7.20 5.17
CA GLN A 120 4.17 -6.18 5.73
C GLN A 120 4.72 -6.64 7.08
N VAL A 121 5.95 -6.22 7.39
CA VAL A 121 6.60 -6.56 8.65
C VAL A 121 7.16 -5.32 9.32
N VAL A 122 6.90 -5.21 10.63
CA VAL A 122 7.54 -4.23 11.52
C VAL A 122 8.25 -4.97 12.64
N SER A 123 9.28 -4.36 13.21
CA SER A 123 9.96 -4.84 14.42
C SER A 123 10.01 -3.73 15.46
N LEU A 124 9.77 -4.11 16.72
CA LEU A 124 9.64 -3.17 17.83
C LEU A 124 9.80 -3.89 19.18
N TRP A 125 10.09 -3.12 20.22
CA TRP A 125 10.05 -3.55 21.61
C TRP A 125 8.65 -3.38 22.18
N VAL A 126 8.12 -4.47 22.74
CA VAL A 126 6.82 -4.48 23.41
C VAL A 126 6.95 -4.93 24.86
N ARG A 127 6.04 -4.46 25.70
CA ARG A 127 5.83 -4.97 27.05
C ARG A 127 5.48 -6.46 26.99
N THR A 128 6.10 -7.25 27.86
CA THR A 128 5.74 -8.65 28.08
C THR A 128 5.40 -8.91 29.55
N SER A 129 4.81 -10.07 29.85
CA SER A 129 4.52 -10.54 31.20
C SER A 129 5.56 -11.57 31.63
N ARG A 130 5.91 -11.59 32.92
CA ARG A 130 6.91 -12.53 33.47
C ARG A 130 6.45 -14.00 33.50
N LYS A 131 5.15 -14.26 33.32
CA LYS A 131 4.55 -15.60 33.48
C LYS A 131 4.16 -16.24 32.15
N THR A 132 3.47 -15.49 31.31
CA THR A 132 2.87 -15.99 30.07
C THR A 132 2.98 -14.90 29.00
N GLU A 133 3.39 -15.29 27.80
CA GLU A 133 3.48 -14.35 26.69
C GLU A 133 2.09 -13.85 26.27
N HIS A 134 2.04 -12.67 25.64
CA HIS A 134 0.78 -12.10 25.16
C HIS A 134 0.33 -12.76 23.84
N SER A 135 -0.97 -12.96 23.69
CA SER A 135 -1.60 -13.31 22.41
C SER A 135 -1.69 -12.07 21.51
N TYR A 136 -0.57 -11.68 20.90
CA TYR A 136 -0.43 -10.41 20.18
C TYR A 136 -1.43 -10.28 19.02
N THR A 137 -1.68 -11.36 18.28
CA THR A 137 -2.58 -11.33 17.11
C THR A 137 -4.03 -11.12 17.55
N LEU A 138 -4.50 -11.87 18.54
CA LEU A 138 -5.86 -11.74 19.08
C LEU A 138 -6.07 -10.38 19.75
N LEU A 139 -5.11 -9.94 20.56
CA LEU A 139 -5.18 -8.68 21.28
C LEU A 139 -5.27 -7.49 20.32
N LEU A 140 -4.41 -7.44 19.30
CA LEU A 140 -4.37 -6.33 18.35
C LEU A 140 -5.55 -6.37 17.39
N ASN A 141 -5.94 -7.54 16.87
CA ASN A 141 -7.06 -7.64 15.91
C ASN A 141 -8.43 -7.30 16.53
N ARG A 142 -8.59 -7.40 17.86
CA ARG A 142 -9.78 -6.90 18.59
C ARG A 142 -9.86 -5.37 18.62
N ILE A 143 -8.73 -4.69 18.48
CA ILE A 143 -8.65 -3.21 18.52
C ILE A 143 -8.60 -2.63 17.11
N LEU A 144 -7.90 -3.29 16.19
CA LEU A 144 -7.64 -2.81 14.83
C LEU A 144 -8.90 -2.81 13.95
N PRO A 145 -9.05 -1.81 13.07
CA PRO A 145 -10.14 -1.80 12.09
C PRO A 145 -10.04 -3.00 11.14
N LEU A 146 -11.18 -3.45 10.58
CA LEU A 146 -11.24 -4.62 9.66
C LEU A 146 -10.29 -4.52 8.44
N THR A 147 -9.79 -3.33 8.14
CA THR A 147 -8.87 -3.00 7.06
C THR A 147 -7.40 -3.21 7.38
N ILE A 148 -7.04 -3.52 8.64
CA ILE A 148 -5.70 -3.93 9.08
C ILE A 148 -5.83 -5.20 9.90
N ARG A 149 -5.00 -6.21 9.60
CA ARG A 149 -4.96 -7.46 10.37
C ARG A 149 -3.53 -7.89 10.65
N VAL A 150 -3.24 -8.14 11.92
CA VAL A 150 -2.03 -8.85 12.34
C VAL A 150 -2.24 -10.33 12.02
N LEU A 151 -1.33 -10.89 11.22
CA LEU A 151 -1.39 -12.27 10.75
C LEU A 151 -0.60 -13.21 11.66
N ALA A 152 0.58 -12.76 12.10
CA ALA A 152 1.49 -13.53 12.92
C ALA A 152 2.46 -12.60 13.64
N TRP A 153 3.17 -13.14 14.63
CA TRP A 153 4.27 -12.45 15.30
C TRP A 153 5.46 -13.39 15.47
N SER A 154 6.65 -12.87 15.74
CA SER A 154 7.85 -13.66 16.02
C SER A 154 8.64 -13.00 17.15
N PRO A 155 9.12 -13.74 18.17
CA PRO A 155 10.22 -13.25 18.98
C PRO A 155 11.45 -13.09 18.08
N VAL A 156 12.24 -12.04 18.28
CA VAL A 156 13.46 -11.80 17.50
C VAL A 156 14.60 -11.33 18.41
N THR A 157 15.83 -11.42 17.93
CA THR A 157 16.98 -10.93 18.69
C THR A 157 16.94 -9.41 18.84
N PRO A 158 17.58 -8.83 19.88
CA PRO A 158 17.66 -7.38 20.06
C PRO A 158 18.22 -6.62 18.84
N GLU A 159 19.08 -7.26 18.05
CA GLU A 159 19.77 -6.71 16.87
C GLU A 159 18.92 -6.84 15.60
N PHE A 160 17.87 -7.67 15.60
CA PHE A 160 17.05 -7.89 14.42
C PHE A 160 16.40 -6.59 13.95
N SER A 161 16.53 -6.30 12.65
CA SER A 161 15.84 -5.20 12.00
C SER A 161 14.94 -5.74 10.90
N SER A 162 13.64 -5.46 10.99
CA SER A 162 12.70 -5.83 9.93
C SER A 162 13.10 -5.24 8.56
N ARG A 163 13.83 -4.12 8.55
CA ARG A 163 14.34 -3.46 7.35
C ARG A 163 15.61 -4.11 6.82
N PHE A 164 16.64 -4.20 7.65
CA PHE A 164 17.98 -4.59 7.22
C PHE A 164 18.18 -6.10 7.15
N ALA A 165 17.44 -6.88 7.94
CA ALA A 165 17.46 -8.34 7.85
C ALA A 165 16.62 -8.89 6.67
N CYS A 166 15.80 -8.06 6.04
CA CYS A 166 14.98 -8.48 4.91
C CYS A 166 15.83 -8.65 3.65
N THR A 167 15.79 -9.86 3.09
CA THR A 167 16.62 -10.28 1.95
C THR A 167 15.98 -9.93 0.61
N SER A 168 14.64 -9.98 0.52
CA SER A 168 13.89 -9.58 -0.66
C SER A 168 12.44 -9.24 -0.33
N ARG A 169 11.82 -8.46 -1.22
CA ARG A 169 10.39 -8.11 -1.16
C ARG A 169 9.71 -8.63 -2.42
N HIS A 170 8.53 -9.21 -2.25
CA HIS A 170 7.67 -9.67 -3.33
C HIS A 170 6.49 -8.72 -3.46
N TYR A 171 6.38 -8.06 -4.61
CA TYR A 171 5.24 -7.25 -4.98
C TYR A 171 4.35 -7.99 -5.97
N LYS A 172 3.04 -7.82 -5.81
CA LYS A 172 2.03 -8.23 -6.79
C LYS A 172 1.34 -7.00 -7.35
N TYR A 173 1.16 -6.95 -8.66
CA TYR A 173 0.35 -5.93 -9.31
C TYR A 173 -0.76 -6.58 -10.13
N PHE A 174 -2.01 -6.38 -9.73
CA PHE A 174 -3.18 -6.99 -10.37
C PHE A 174 -3.71 -6.12 -11.51
N PHE A 175 -4.10 -6.71 -12.63
CA PHE A 175 -4.66 -5.98 -13.76
C PHE A 175 -5.59 -6.83 -14.63
N ALA A 176 -6.49 -6.17 -15.36
CA ALA A 176 -7.30 -6.82 -16.38
C ALA A 176 -6.48 -6.95 -17.69
N PRO A 177 -6.48 -8.12 -18.36
CA PRO A 177 -5.69 -8.35 -19.58
C PRO A 177 -6.32 -7.75 -20.85
N ASP A 178 -7.49 -7.12 -20.72
CA ASP A 178 -8.26 -6.66 -21.87
C ASP A 178 -7.47 -5.69 -22.76
N GLY A 179 -7.27 -6.06 -24.03
CA GLY A 179 -6.53 -5.23 -24.98
C GLY A 179 -5.02 -5.17 -24.71
N LEU A 180 -4.48 -6.18 -24.03
CA LEU A 180 -3.04 -6.34 -23.78
C LEU A 180 -2.51 -7.64 -24.38
N ASP A 181 -1.35 -7.57 -25.03
CA ASP A 181 -0.54 -8.71 -25.45
C ASP A 181 0.31 -9.18 -24.26
N ILE A 182 -0.21 -10.20 -23.55
CA ILE A 182 0.43 -10.75 -22.35
C ILE A 182 1.78 -11.37 -22.67
N SER A 183 1.94 -12.01 -23.82
CA SER A 183 3.21 -12.65 -24.22
C SER A 183 4.33 -11.61 -24.35
N ARG A 184 4.04 -10.45 -24.97
CA ARG A 184 5.00 -9.34 -25.06
C ARG A 184 5.30 -8.73 -23.69
N MET A 185 4.30 -8.64 -22.81
CA MET A 185 4.52 -8.16 -21.45
C MET A 185 5.41 -9.11 -20.65
N VAL A 186 5.25 -10.43 -20.81
CA VAL A 186 6.12 -11.45 -20.20
C VAL A 186 7.55 -11.31 -20.71
N GLU A 187 7.73 -11.18 -22.03
CA GLU A 187 9.05 -10.95 -22.64
C GLU A 187 9.73 -9.70 -22.05
N ALA A 188 9.00 -8.58 -21.96
CA ALA A 188 9.51 -7.34 -21.37
C ALA A 188 9.81 -7.46 -19.88
N ALA A 189 8.98 -8.18 -19.11
CA ALA A 189 9.18 -8.38 -17.68
C ALA A 189 10.46 -9.18 -17.41
N ASN A 190 10.74 -10.21 -18.21
CA ASN A 190 11.95 -11.03 -18.10
C ASN A 190 13.24 -10.21 -18.29
N LEU A 191 13.21 -9.16 -19.13
CA LEU A 191 14.36 -8.27 -19.34
C LEU A 191 14.71 -7.41 -18.11
N LEU A 192 13.83 -7.34 -17.10
CA LEU A 192 14.09 -6.64 -15.84
C LEU A 192 14.96 -7.47 -14.88
N VAL A 193 15.04 -8.78 -15.06
CA VAL A 193 15.74 -9.70 -14.15
C VAL A 193 17.24 -9.44 -14.19
N GLY A 194 17.87 -9.47 -13.01
CA GLY A 194 19.29 -9.16 -12.86
C GLY A 194 19.53 -7.84 -12.11
N GLU A 195 20.76 -7.35 -12.17
CA GLU A 195 21.18 -6.12 -11.52
C GLU A 195 21.35 -5.00 -12.53
N HIS A 196 20.49 -3.99 -12.44
CA HIS A 196 20.42 -2.89 -13.41
C HIS A 196 20.24 -1.55 -12.71
N ASP A 197 20.56 -0.46 -13.40
CA ASP A 197 20.21 0.89 -12.97
C ASP A 197 18.76 1.22 -13.36
N PHE A 198 17.91 1.40 -12.37
CA PHE A 198 16.47 1.61 -12.56
C PHE A 198 16.06 3.10 -12.49
N ARG A 199 16.97 4.06 -12.72
CA ARG A 199 16.65 5.51 -12.68
C ARG A 199 15.50 5.90 -13.61
N ASN A 200 15.41 5.24 -14.77
CA ASN A 200 14.34 5.49 -15.74
C ASN A 200 13.01 4.82 -15.36
N PHE A 201 13.02 3.97 -14.33
CA PHE A 201 11.88 3.24 -13.80
C PHE A 201 11.52 3.69 -12.38
N CYS A 202 11.94 4.86 -11.92
CA CYS A 202 11.59 5.33 -10.58
C CYS A 202 11.25 6.81 -10.58
N LYS A 203 10.71 7.30 -9.47
CA LYS A 203 10.63 8.74 -9.21
C LYS A 203 11.94 9.16 -8.54
N LEU A 204 12.59 10.20 -9.07
CA LEU A 204 13.74 10.80 -8.41
C LEU A 204 13.26 11.52 -7.15
N ASP A 205 13.87 11.17 -6.01
CA ASP A 205 13.62 11.83 -4.73
C ASP A 205 14.91 12.52 -4.27
N PRO A 206 15.07 13.81 -4.57
CA PRO A 206 16.27 14.52 -4.20
C PRO A 206 16.46 14.66 -2.69
N ALA A 207 15.41 14.53 -1.86
CA ALA A 207 15.57 14.57 -0.41
C ALA A 207 16.38 13.36 0.10
N LYS A 208 16.40 12.25 -0.65
CA LYS A 208 17.19 11.06 -0.31
C LYS A 208 18.65 11.13 -0.77
N GLN A 209 18.99 12.10 -1.63
CA GLN A 209 20.36 12.29 -2.13
C GLN A 209 20.99 10.98 -2.63
N LEU A 210 20.21 10.13 -3.30
CA LEU A 210 20.69 8.85 -3.80
C LEU A 210 21.71 9.08 -4.92
N THR A 211 22.83 8.38 -4.80
CA THR A 211 23.91 8.34 -5.81
C THR A 211 23.85 7.07 -6.68
N THR A 212 23.19 6.01 -6.19
CA THR A 212 23.01 4.75 -6.92
C THR A 212 21.55 4.36 -7.06
N TYR A 213 21.19 4.07 -8.30
CA TYR A 213 19.87 3.57 -8.70
C TYR A 213 19.92 2.09 -9.09
N ARG A 214 21.03 1.41 -8.80
CA ARG A 214 21.16 -0.03 -9.05
C ARG A 214 20.31 -0.84 -8.10
N ARG A 215 19.48 -1.73 -8.63
CA ARG A 215 18.68 -2.69 -7.86
C ARG A 215 18.76 -4.04 -8.54
N ARG A 216 18.53 -5.10 -7.75
CA ARG A 216 18.48 -6.47 -8.25
C ARG A 216 17.05 -6.99 -8.23
N ILE A 217 16.53 -7.31 -9.41
CA ILE A 217 15.30 -8.09 -9.57
C ILE A 217 15.69 -9.56 -9.65
N VAL A 218 15.08 -10.36 -8.79
CA VAL A 218 15.32 -11.80 -8.66
C VAL A 218 14.42 -12.57 -9.62
N SER A 219 13.14 -12.20 -9.71
CA SER A 219 12.18 -12.75 -10.66
C SER A 219 11.11 -11.73 -11.04
N ALA A 220 10.54 -11.88 -12.23
CA ALA A 220 9.51 -11.00 -12.77
C ALA A 220 8.63 -11.81 -13.73
N ASP A 221 7.47 -12.26 -13.25
CA ASP A 221 6.58 -13.16 -13.98
C ASP A 221 5.18 -12.57 -14.09
N ILE A 222 4.48 -12.84 -15.20
CA ILE A 222 3.07 -12.45 -15.36
C ILE A 222 2.23 -13.71 -15.49
N ASN A 223 1.30 -13.87 -14.55
CA ASN A 223 0.46 -15.06 -14.43
C ASN A 223 -1.02 -14.67 -14.46
N SER A 224 -1.87 -15.57 -14.96
CA SER A 224 -3.31 -15.49 -14.75
C SER A 224 -3.64 -15.76 -13.27
N VAL A 225 -4.56 -14.99 -12.68
CA VAL A 225 -5.02 -15.23 -11.32
C VAL A 225 -6.03 -16.38 -11.32
N SER A 226 -5.66 -17.53 -10.76
CA SER A 226 -6.59 -18.66 -10.54
C SER A 226 -7.79 -18.20 -9.70
N ASP A 227 -8.98 -18.68 -10.02
CA ASP A 227 -10.27 -18.33 -9.39
C ASP A 227 -10.78 -16.89 -9.59
N SER A 228 -10.15 -16.10 -10.48
CA SER A 228 -10.71 -14.82 -10.87
C SER A 228 -11.89 -15.01 -11.83
N ALA A 229 -13.13 -14.83 -11.35
CA ALA A 229 -14.32 -14.73 -12.22
C ALA A 229 -14.20 -13.63 -13.30
N THR A 230 -13.22 -12.72 -13.15
CA THR A 230 -12.95 -11.60 -14.05
C THR A 230 -11.78 -11.82 -15.02
N GLY A 231 -11.06 -12.95 -14.95
CA GLY A 231 -9.91 -13.23 -15.82
C GLY A 231 -8.69 -12.33 -15.59
N MET A 232 -8.48 -11.85 -14.35
CA MET A 232 -7.36 -10.97 -14.02
C MET A 232 -6.00 -11.66 -14.20
N HIS A 233 -4.99 -10.84 -14.46
CA HIS A 233 -3.59 -11.22 -14.44
C HIS A 233 -2.86 -10.49 -13.29
N VAL A 234 -1.70 -11.01 -12.93
CA VAL A 234 -0.84 -10.47 -11.89
C VAL A 234 0.61 -10.46 -12.36
N LEU A 235 1.30 -9.34 -12.17
CA LEU A 235 2.76 -9.31 -12.18
C LEU A 235 3.26 -9.73 -10.80
N ASP A 236 3.99 -10.84 -10.73
CA ASP A 236 4.75 -11.30 -9.57
C ASP A 236 6.20 -10.79 -9.70
N LEU A 237 6.59 -9.82 -8.88
CA LEU A 237 7.90 -9.17 -8.94
C LEU A 237 8.65 -9.32 -7.63
N VAL A 238 9.79 -10.03 -7.66
CA VAL A 238 10.65 -10.23 -6.49
C VAL A 238 11.97 -9.48 -6.69
N GLY A 239 12.36 -8.67 -5.71
CA GLY A 239 13.62 -7.91 -5.76
C GLY A 239 14.24 -7.74 -4.38
N SER A 240 15.54 -7.47 -4.34
CA SER A 240 16.26 -7.25 -3.07
C SER A 240 15.79 -5.97 -2.37
N ALA A 241 15.64 -4.90 -3.16
CA ALA A 241 15.10 -3.62 -2.74
C ALA A 241 14.50 -2.90 -3.96
N PHE A 242 13.62 -1.93 -3.71
CA PHE A 242 12.96 -1.13 -4.73
C PHE A 242 13.19 0.36 -4.49
N LEU A 243 13.37 1.12 -5.57
CA LEU A 243 13.41 2.58 -5.57
C LEU A 243 11.99 3.15 -5.40
N TYR A 244 11.93 4.46 -5.14
CA TYR A 244 10.67 5.16 -4.99
C TYR A 244 9.82 5.02 -6.26
N HIS A 245 8.59 4.52 -6.10
CA HIS A 245 7.63 4.25 -7.16
C HIS A 245 8.07 3.20 -8.22
N GLN A 246 9.12 2.41 -7.95
CA GLN A 246 9.73 1.58 -9.00
C GLN A 246 8.75 0.62 -9.69
N VAL A 247 7.99 -0.14 -8.89
CA VAL A 247 7.07 -1.17 -9.41
C VAL A 247 5.96 -0.57 -10.28
N ARG A 248 5.46 0.62 -9.94
CA ARG A 248 4.40 1.30 -10.69
C ARG A 248 4.92 1.87 -12.02
N HIS A 249 6.18 2.29 -12.04
CA HIS A 249 6.84 2.72 -13.28
C HIS A 249 7.15 1.52 -14.18
N ILE A 250 7.58 0.38 -13.62
CA ILE A 250 7.68 -0.89 -14.36
C ILE A 250 6.35 -1.22 -15.03
N MET A 251 5.25 -1.24 -14.26
CA MET A 251 3.92 -1.53 -14.80
C MET A 251 3.47 -0.55 -15.88
N ALA A 252 3.80 0.74 -15.75
CA ALA A 252 3.51 1.71 -16.81
C ALA A 252 4.19 1.37 -18.14
N ILE A 253 5.45 0.93 -18.10
CA ILE A 253 6.16 0.49 -19.31
C ILE A 253 5.58 -0.81 -19.84
N LEU A 254 5.28 -1.78 -18.96
CA LEU A 254 4.65 -3.05 -19.38
C LEU A 254 3.29 -2.82 -20.03
N PHE A 255 2.49 -1.84 -19.57
CA PHE A 255 1.24 -1.46 -20.24
C PHE A 255 1.48 -0.89 -21.64
N LEU A 256 2.54 -0.10 -21.86
CA LEU A 256 2.90 0.38 -23.19
C LEU A 256 3.35 -0.76 -24.13
N VAL A 257 4.07 -1.74 -23.60
CA VAL A 257 4.45 -2.96 -24.34
C VAL A 257 3.22 -3.82 -24.67
N GLY A 258 2.36 -4.06 -23.68
CA GLY A 258 1.16 -4.87 -23.83
C GLY A 258 0.15 -4.24 -24.79
N THR A 259 0.08 -2.91 -24.87
CA THR A 259 -0.74 -2.21 -25.87
C THR A 259 -0.09 -2.15 -27.27
N GLY A 260 1.11 -2.70 -27.44
CA GLY A 260 1.83 -2.72 -28.71
C GLY A 260 2.40 -1.35 -29.12
N LEU A 261 2.35 -0.36 -28.24
CA LEU A 261 2.88 0.99 -28.46
C LEU A 261 4.41 1.04 -28.31
N GLU A 262 4.97 0.09 -27.56
CA GLU A 262 6.42 -0.11 -27.43
C GLU A 262 6.80 -1.58 -27.69
N PRO A 263 8.01 -1.84 -28.19
CA PRO A 263 8.57 -3.20 -28.24
C PRO A 263 9.04 -3.66 -26.86
N PRO A 264 9.08 -4.97 -26.57
CA PRO A 264 9.65 -5.48 -25.31
C PRO A 264 11.08 -4.97 -25.04
N SER A 265 11.89 -4.83 -26.10
CA SER A 265 13.26 -4.31 -26.05
C SER A 265 13.39 -2.88 -25.48
N ILE A 266 12.30 -2.13 -25.37
CA ILE A 266 12.30 -0.82 -24.72
C ILE A 266 12.81 -0.91 -23.28
N VAL A 267 12.58 -2.04 -22.60
CA VAL A 267 13.07 -2.27 -21.24
C VAL A 267 14.60 -2.23 -21.23
N THR A 268 15.25 -2.98 -22.12
CA THR A 268 16.71 -2.97 -22.25
C THR A 268 17.24 -1.60 -22.62
N SER A 269 16.59 -0.87 -23.54
CA SER A 269 16.99 0.50 -23.89
C SER A 269 16.92 1.46 -22.70
N LEU A 270 15.88 1.36 -21.87
CA LEU A 270 15.73 2.21 -20.68
C LEU A 270 16.67 1.81 -19.52
N LEU A 271 17.20 0.59 -19.51
CA LEU A 271 18.21 0.17 -18.54
C LEU A 271 19.65 0.52 -18.99
N ASN A 272 19.84 0.87 -20.27
CA ASN A 272 21.13 1.29 -20.83
C ASN A 272 21.45 2.76 -20.50
N VAL A 273 21.89 3.02 -19.27
CA VAL A 273 22.10 4.39 -18.75
C VAL A 273 23.54 4.91 -18.90
N GLU A 274 24.48 4.06 -19.30
CA GLU A 274 25.91 4.39 -19.34
C GLU A 274 26.59 3.69 -20.53
N ALA A 275 27.47 4.40 -21.24
CA ALA A 275 28.23 3.83 -22.34
C ALA A 275 29.17 2.71 -21.86
N GLY A 276 29.21 1.60 -22.58
CA GLY A 276 30.08 0.46 -22.27
C GLY A 276 29.56 -0.48 -21.17
N ILE A 277 28.43 -0.15 -20.53
CA ILE A 277 27.74 -1.03 -19.58
C ILE A 277 26.40 -1.45 -20.19
N GLY A 278 26.45 -2.38 -21.15
CA GLY A 278 25.27 -2.84 -21.89
C GLY A 278 25.58 -3.15 -23.35
N ASP A 279 24.53 -3.21 -24.17
CA ASP A 279 24.66 -3.37 -25.61
C ASP A 279 25.14 -2.04 -26.24
N PRO A 280 26.34 -1.99 -26.87
CA PRO A 280 26.87 -0.78 -27.48
C PRO A 280 26.06 -0.29 -28.69
N ALA A 281 25.17 -1.12 -29.24
CA ALA A 281 24.27 -0.72 -30.32
C ALA A 281 23.05 0.08 -29.83
N LEU A 282 22.76 0.06 -28.52
CA LEU A 282 21.64 0.79 -27.94
C LEU A 282 22.04 2.23 -27.55
N PRO A 283 21.13 3.21 -27.71
CA PRO A 283 21.39 4.56 -27.26
C PRO A 283 21.48 4.61 -25.74
N VAL A 284 22.34 5.50 -25.23
CA VAL A 284 22.41 5.78 -23.79
C VAL A 284 21.20 6.63 -23.37
N VAL A 285 20.49 6.16 -22.36
CA VAL A 285 19.33 6.82 -21.75
C VAL A 285 19.64 7.08 -20.28
N ASP A 286 20.46 8.07 -20.00
CA ASP A 286 20.89 8.46 -18.65
C ASP A 286 19.85 9.28 -17.86
N THR A 287 18.81 9.72 -18.57
CA THR A 287 17.74 10.61 -18.09
C THR A 287 16.37 10.06 -18.46
N LYS A 288 15.46 10.12 -17.50
CA LYS A 288 14.14 9.48 -17.61
C LYS A 288 13.26 10.18 -18.64
N PRO A 289 12.69 9.47 -19.63
CA PRO A 289 11.70 10.04 -20.52
C PRO A 289 10.37 10.30 -19.79
N GLU A 290 9.59 11.27 -20.28
CA GLU A 290 8.28 11.57 -19.71
C GLU A 290 7.25 10.46 -19.99
N TYR A 291 6.69 9.89 -18.92
CA TYR A 291 5.53 8.99 -19.00
C TYR A 291 4.74 8.98 -17.70
N GLN A 292 3.47 8.59 -17.81
CA GLN A 292 2.57 8.51 -16.66
C GLN A 292 2.78 7.19 -15.92
N MET A 293 2.87 7.27 -14.60
CA MET A 293 3.02 6.12 -13.72
C MET A 293 1.69 5.36 -13.58
N ALA A 294 1.76 4.04 -13.38
CA ALA A 294 0.58 3.22 -13.11
C ALA A 294 -0.09 3.57 -11.77
N ASP A 295 -1.36 3.23 -11.63
CA ASP A 295 -2.17 3.45 -10.44
C ASP A 295 -1.60 2.70 -9.22
N ALA A 296 -1.89 3.19 -8.01
CA ALA A 296 -1.42 2.58 -6.77
C ALA A 296 -2.34 1.46 -6.26
N LEU A 297 -3.64 1.55 -6.56
CA LEU A 297 -4.69 0.67 -6.07
C LEU A 297 -4.39 -0.82 -6.30
N PRO A 298 -3.89 -1.25 -7.49
CA PRO A 298 -3.68 -2.67 -7.75
C PRO A 298 -2.34 -3.21 -7.25
N LEU A 299 -1.50 -2.34 -6.67
CA LEU A 299 -0.20 -2.73 -6.13
C LEU A 299 -0.35 -3.24 -4.70
N MET A 300 0.29 -4.38 -4.44
CA MET A 300 0.37 -5.00 -3.13
C MET A 300 1.81 -5.38 -2.82
N LEU A 301 2.33 -4.98 -1.66
CA LEU A 301 3.47 -5.66 -1.05
C LEU A 301 2.97 -7.01 -0.53
N TYR A 302 3.23 -8.08 -1.28
CA TYR A 302 2.69 -9.40 -0.98
C TYR A 302 3.41 -10.03 0.19
N GLU A 303 4.75 -10.05 0.16
CA GLU A 303 5.56 -10.69 1.19
C GLU A 303 6.95 -10.06 1.35
N CYS A 304 7.48 -10.14 2.57
CA CYS A 304 8.85 -9.80 2.92
C CYS A 304 9.59 -11.07 3.34
N HIS A 305 10.73 -11.36 2.69
CA HIS A 305 11.53 -12.53 2.98
C HIS A 305 12.67 -12.23 3.94
N TYR A 306 12.99 -13.20 4.78
CA TYR A 306 14.07 -13.17 5.76
C TYR A 306 14.88 -14.46 5.65
N ALA A 307 16.12 -14.46 6.13
CA ALA A 307 16.93 -15.68 6.18
C ALA A 307 16.26 -16.75 7.06
N PRO A 308 16.44 -18.06 6.76
CA PRO A 308 15.96 -19.13 7.63
C PRO A 308 16.42 -18.92 9.08
N GLY A 309 15.49 -19.05 10.04
CA GLY A 309 15.75 -18.85 11.47
C GLY A 309 15.82 -17.39 11.94
N ALA A 310 15.75 -16.40 11.04
CA ALA A 310 15.71 -14.98 11.45
C ALA A 310 14.35 -14.58 12.04
N VAL A 311 13.29 -15.26 11.63
CA VAL A 311 11.92 -15.12 12.15
C VAL A 311 11.28 -16.50 12.26
N GLU A 312 10.53 -16.71 13.33
CA GLU A 312 9.72 -17.91 13.60
C GLU A 312 8.29 -17.43 13.83
N TRP A 313 7.47 -17.48 12.77
CA TRP A 313 6.11 -16.94 12.83
C TRP A 313 5.21 -17.81 13.71
N GLN A 314 4.66 -17.17 14.73
CA GLN A 314 3.71 -17.71 15.68
C GLN A 314 2.33 -17.10 15.42
N ILE A 315 1.31 -17.96 15.50
CA ILE A 315 -0.10 -17.59 15.49
C ILE A 315 -0.67 -17.90 16.88
N ASP A 316 -1.64 -17.12 17.33
CA ASP A 316 -2.32 -17.44 18.60
C ASP A 316 -3.37 -18.53 18.35
N GLU A 317 -3.40 -19.56 19.18
CA GLU A 317 -4.45 -20.57 19.15
C GLU A 317 -5.77 -19.94 19.62
N GLU A 318 -6.83 -20.09 18.82
CA GLU A 318 -8.17 -19.65 19.18
C GLU A 318 -8.77 -20.66 20.17
N VAL A 319 -8.84 -20.28 21.44
CA VAL A 319 -9.60 -21.04 22.44
C VAL A 319 -11.06 -20.63 22.29
N GLU A 320 -11.87 -21.47 21.65
CA GLU A 320 -13.32 -21.30 21.64
C GLU A 320 -13.84 -21.34 23.08
N THR A 321 -14.24 -20.19 23.61
CA THR A 321 -14.95 -20.12 24.89
C THR A 321 -16.45 -20.06 24.63
N GLU A 322 -17.29 -20.69 25.47
CA GLU A 322 -18.76 -20.72 25.31
C GLU A 322 -19.40 -19.31 25.17
N THR A 323 -18.70 -18.27 25.63
CA THR A 323 -19.09 -16.86 25.51
C THR A 323 -18.84 -16.23 24.14
N ASP A 324 -17.99 -16.80 23.28
CA ASP A 324 -17.68 -16.29 21.94
C ASP A 324 -18.75 -16.65 20.90
N ALA A 325 -19.65 -17.60 21.20
CA ALA A 325 -20.72 -18.03 20.30
C ALA A 325 -21.77 -16.94 19.97
N LEU A 326 -21.82 -15.86 20.76
CA LEU A 326 -22.80 -14.77 20.61
C LEU A 326 -22.18 -13.45 20.10
N ALA A 327 -20.86 -13.40 19.91
CA ALA A 327 -20.20 -12.22 19.36
C ALA A 327 -20.08 -12.34 17.83
N PRO A 328 -20.47 -11.33 17.03
CA PRO A 328 -20.20 -11.32 15.58
C PRO A 328 -18.69 -11.31 15.24
N SER A 329 -17.83 -11.21 16.27
CA SER A 329 -16.36 -11.23 16.22
C SER A 329 -15.72 -12.51 16.76
N GLY A 330 -16.50 -13.53 17.16
CA GLY A 330 -16.00 -14.79 17.71
C GLY A 330 -15.42 -15.75 16.66
N ALA A 331 -15.63 -15.46 15.38
CA ALA A 331 -15.08 -16.27 14.30
C ALA A 331 -13.62 -15.91 14.02
N GLY A 332 -12.80 -16.95 13.80
CA GLY A 332 -11.37 -16.80 13.63
C GLY A 332 -10.91 -15.89 12.51
N LEU A 333 -9.64 -15.48 12.55
CA LEU A 333 -9.08 -14.52 11.58
C LEU A 333 -9.34 -14.95 10.13
N HIS A 334 -9.15 -16.24 9.83
CA HIS A 334 -9.40 -16.80 8.51
C HIS A 334 -10.88 -16.67 8.10
N HIS A 335 -11.82 -16.97 9.00
CA HIS A 335 -13.25 -16.82 8.73
C HIS A 335 -13.65 -15.36 8.50
N GLN A 336 -13.06 -14.41 9.24
CA GLN A 336 -13.29 -12.98 9.02
C GLN A 336 -12.82 -12.54 7.63
N LEU A 337 -11.63 -12.98 7.22
CA LEU A 337 -11.07 -12.69 5.90
C LEU A 337 -11.89 -13.34 4.78
N HIS A 338 -12.33 -14.59 4.97
CA HIS A 338 -13.21 -15.29 4.05
C HIS A 338 -14.56 -14.55 3.89
N SER A 339 -15.20 -14.16 5.00
CA SER A 339 -16.44 -13.38 4.98
C SER A 339 -16.28 -12.05 4.25
N ARG A 340 -15.12 -11.39 4.41
CA ARG A 340 -14.79 -10.15 3.69
C ARG A 340 -14.58 -10.40 2.20
N HIS A 341 -13.94 -11.49 1.82
CA HIS A 341 -13.77 -11.88 0.43
C HIS A 341 -15.13 -12.16 -0.23
N ALA A 342 -15.98 -12.97 0.40
CA ALA A 342 -17.33 -13.27 -0.09
C ALA A 342 -18.16 -12.00 -0.30
N ARG A 343 -18.08 -11.02 0.62
CA ARG A 343 -18.73 -9.72 0.45
C ARG A 343 -18.15 -8.93 -0.73
N SER A 344 -16.83 -8.96 -0.91
CA SER A 344 -16.17 -8.32 -2.07
C SER A 344 -16.63 -8.94 -3.39
N ASP A 345 -16.83 -10.25 -3.43
CA ASP A 345 -17.33 -10.96 -4.62
C ASP A 345 -18.78 -10.60 -4.91
N MET A 346 -19.62 -10.46 -3.89
CA MET A 346 -20.98 -9.93 -4.05
C MET A 346 -20.95 -8.51 -4.63
N TYR A 347 -20.09 -7.61 -4.11
CA TYR A 347 -19.95 -6.26 -4.66
C TYR A 347 -19.46 -6.26 -6.11
N ALA A 348 -18.47 -7.09 -6.44
CA ALA A 348 -17.97 -7.23 -7.81
C ALA A 348 -19.08 -7.75 -8.75
N THR A 349 -19.87 -8.72 -8.29
CA THR A 349 -21.00 -9.29 -9.03
C THR A 349 -22.11 -8.26 -9.24
N LEU A 350 -22.47 -7.49 -8.21
CA LEU A 350 -23.44 -6.40 -8.34
C LEU A 350 -22.97 -5.32 -9.30
N ASN A 351 -21.70 -4.89 -9.19
CA ASN A 351 -21.11 -3.91 -10.11
C ASN A 351 -21.10 -4.42 -11.56
N ARG A 352 -20.87 -5.73 -11.76
CA ARG A 352 -20.99 -6.36 -13.09
C ARG A 352 -22.42 -6.32 -13.60
N ALA A 353 -23.40 -6.65 -12.76
CA ALA A 353 -24.81 -6.58 -13.12
C ALA A 353 -25.25 -5.15 -13.48
N PHE A 354 -24.81 -4.15 -12.72
CA PHE A 354 -25.05 -2.74 -13.02
C PHE A 354 -24.43 -2.32 -14.36
N LEU A 355 -23.20 -2.76 -14.64
CA LEU A 355 -22.54 -2.51 -15.92
C LEU A 355 -23.32 -3.12 -17.09
N ASN A 356 -23.81 -4.36 -16.94
CA ASN A 356 -24.60 -5.04 -17.95
C ASN A 356 -25.96 -4.36 -18.17
N ALA A 357 -26.63 -3.92 -17.10
CA ALA A 357 -27.88 -3.18 -17.19
C ALA A 357 -27.68 -1.84 -17.91
N ALA A 358 -26.59 -1.12 -17.61
CA ALA A 358 -26.23 0.12 -18.30
C ALA A 358 -25.94 -0.12 -19.79
N ALA A 359 -25.32 -1.24 -20.15
CA ALA A 359 -24.96 -1.56 -21.54
C ALA A 359 -26.18 -1.71 -22.47
N VAL A 360 -27.37 -1.99 -21.94
CA VAL A 360 -28.64 -2.03 -22.70
C VAL A 360 -29.01 -0.64 -23.23
N HIS A 361 -28.74 0.41 -22.45
CA HIS A 361 -29.11 1.79 -22.78
C HIS A 361 -27.94 2.60 -23.34
N HIS A 362 -26.72 2.22 -22.99
CA HIS A 362 -25.49 2.87 -23.40
C HIS A 362 -24.63 1.85 -24.12
N ALA A 363 -24.51 2.00 -25.45
CA ALA A 363 -23.61 1.16 -26.22
C ALA A 363 -22.22 1.17 -25.55
N PRO A 364 -21.62 -0.01 -25.29
CA PRO A 364 -20.26 -0.07 -24.75
C PRO A 364 -19.38 0.76 -25.68
N ARG A 365 -18.66 1.74 -25.14
CA ARG A 365 -17.69 2.48 -25.95
C ARG A 365 -16.71 1.46 -26.51
N THR A 366 -16.51 1.46 -27.83
CA THR A 366 -15.48 0.65 -28.47
C THR A 366 -14.17 0.91 -27.73
N ARG A 367 -13.60 -0.11 -27.11
CA ARG A 367 -12.27 0.01 -26.51
C ARG A 367 -11.32 0.24 -27.67
N LEU A 368 -10.81 1.46 -27.77
CA LEU A 368 -9.93 1.87 -28.85
C LEU A 368 -8.52 1.37 -28.58
N LEU A 369 -8.32 0.07 -28.75
CA LEU A 369 -7.02 -0.59 -28.91
C LEU A 369 -7.21 -1.88 -29.71
N PRO A 370 -7.01 -1.86 -31.05
CA PRO A 370 -6.91 -3.07 -31.85
C PRO A 370 -5.50 -3.64 -31.69
N LEU A 371 -5.34 -4.78 -31.03
CA LEU A 371 -4.06 -5.49 -31.06
C LEU A 371 -4.05 -6.45 -32.25
N THR A 372 -3.34 -6.05 -33.30
CA THR A 372 -2.76 -6.97 -34.27
C THR A 372 -1.41 -7.44 -33.73
N THR A 373 -1.06 -8.71 -33.96
CA THR A 373 0.19 -9.38 -33.52
C THR A 373 1.49 -8.70 -33.96
N THR A 374 1.41 -7.67 -34.82
CA THR A 374 2.56 -7.00 -35.44
C THR A 374 2.87 -5.60 -34.87
N GLY A 375 2.37 -5.26 -33.68
CA GLY A 375 2.53 -3.92 -33.11
C GLY A 375 1.49 -2.92 -33.63
N PHE A 376 1.20 -1.89 -32.84
CA PHE A 376 0.17 -0.91 -33.16
C PHE A 376 0.81 0.46 -33.45
N VAL A 377 0.62 0.96 -34.67
CA VAL A 377 1.06 2.32 -35.06
C VAL A 377 -0.17 3.22 -35.09
N PRO A 378 -0.26 4.22 -34.18
CA PRO A 378 -1.37 5.16 -34.21
C PRO A 378 -1.39 5.99 -35.50
N ASP A 379 -2.55 6.08 -36.13
CA ASP A 379 -2.79 6.84 -37.37
C ASP A 379 -2.88 8.36 -37.16
N GLY A 380 -2.79 8.82 -35.91
CA GLY A 380 -2.90 10.23 -35.52
C GLY A 380 -4.33 10.80 -35.53
N ARG A 381 -5.34 9.99 -35.86
CA ARG A 381 -6.75 10.39 -36.03
C ARG A 381 -7.66 9.66 -35.06
N THR A 382 -7.42 8.36 -34.90
CA THR A 382 -8.16 7.47 -34.03
C THR A 382 -7.67 7.66 -32.59
N PRO A 383 -8.55 8.05 -31.65
CA PRO A 383 -8.15 8.13 -30.26
C PRO A 383 -7.74 6.75 -29.74
N ILE A 384 -6.72 6.69 -28.90
CA ILE A 384 -6.23 5.49 -28.21
C ILE A 384 -6.37 5.67 -26.71
N ASN A 385 -6.58 4.55 -26.00
CA ASN A 385 -6.65 4.53 -24.55
C ASN A 385 -5.39 3.85 -24.00
N ILE A 386 -4.50 4.60 -23.37
CA ILE A 386 -3.29 4.06 -22.74
C ILE A 386 -3.65 3.64 -21.30
N PRO A 387 -3.57 2.34 -20.95
CA PRO A 387 -3.96 1.88 -19.62
C PRO A 387 -3.00 2.38 -18.56
N LEU A 388 -3.56 2.80 -17.42
CA LEU A 388 -2.82 3.22 -16.23
C LEU A 388 -2.96 2.20 -15.09
N GLY A 389 -3.76 1.15 -15.27
CA GLY A 389 -4.15 0.23 -14.20
C GLY A 389 -5.29 0.80 -13.35
N GLY A 390 -5.81 -0.01 -12.42
CA GLY A 390 -6.93 0.41 -11.56
C GLY A 390 -8.25 0.68 -12.30
N GLY A 391 -8.36 0.28 -13.57
CA GLY A 391 -9.51 0.59 -14.43
C GLY A 391 -9.44 1.96 -15.12
N ASP A 392 -8.33 2.70 -14.97
CA ASP A 392 -8.14 4.03 -15.55
C ASP A 392 -7.29 3.99 -16.84
N PHE A 393 -7.46 5.00 -17.68
CA PHE A 393 -6.76 5.16 -18.95
C PHE A 393 -6.53 6.62 -19.31
N ARG A 394 -5.38 6.90 -19.93
CA ARG A 394 -5.12 8.20 -20.57
C ARG A 394 -5.55 8.14 -22.03
N ARG A 395 -6.53 8.96 -22.40
CA ARG A 395 -6.92 9.13 -23.81
C ARG A 395 -5.90 10.01 -24.54
N SER A 396 -5.48 9.57 -25.72
CA SER A 396 -4.63 10.36 -26.63
C SER A 396 -5.03 10.14 -28.07
N VAL A 397 -4.69 11.04 -28.98
CA VAL A 397 -4.80 10.83 -30.44
C VAL A 397 -3.45 10.60 -31.10
N LYS A 398 -2.36 10.91 -30.38
CA LYS A 398 -0.98 10.74 -30.82
C LYS A 398 -0.20 9.93 -29.79
N TYR A 399 0.74 9.15 -30.27
CA TYR A 399 1.73 8.48 -29.42
C TYR A 399 3.11 8.86 -29.91
N LEU A 400 3.97 9.29 -28.98
CA LEU A 400 5.38 9.52 -29.24
C LEU A 400 6.15 8.39 -28.54
N PRO A 401 7.00 7.62 -29.26
CA PRO A 401 7.82 6.56 -28.67
C PRO A 401 8.65 7.09 -27.50
N LEU A 402 8.84 6.28 -26.46
CA LEU A 402 9.48 6.71 -25.21
C LEU A 402 10.86 7.32 -25.41
N LEU A 403 11.68 6.78 -26.32
CA LEU A 403 13.03 7.25 -26.58
C LEU A 403 13.08 8.64 -27.27
N GLU A 404 11.98 9.04 -27.91
CA GLU A 404 11.82 10.33 -28.60
C GLU A 404 11.15 11.39 -27.71
N ARG A 405 10.70 11.03 -26.51
CA ARG A 405 10.04 11.98 -25.61
C ARG A 405 11.03 12.95 -24.97
N PRO A 406 10.54 14.13 -24.53
CA PRO A 406 11.29 14.96 -23.61
C PRO A 406 11.81 14.15 -22.43
N ARG A 407 13.06 14.38 -22.08
CA ARG A 407 13.74 13.74 -20.95
C ARG A 407 13.82 14.72 -19.78
N GLY A 408 13.75 14.17 -18.58
CA GLY A 408 13.98 14.92 -17.35
C GLY A 408 15.45 15.32 -17.19
N GLU A 409 15.74 15.98 -16.09
CA GLU A 409 17.11 16.38 -15.75
C GLU A 409 17.91 15.22 -15.17
N HIS A 410 19.24 15.27 -15.35
CA HIS A 410 20.15 14.28 -14.75
C HIS A 410 20.06 14.32 -13.23
N PHE A 411 20.11 13.15 -12.58
CA PHE A 411 19.86 13.03 -11.15
C PHE A 411 20.83 13.86 -10.29
N GLU A 412 22.07 14.04 -10.74
CA GLU A 412 23.07 14.87 -10.07
C GLU A 412 22.65 16.35 -10.04
N VAL A 413 22.12 16.86 -11.16
CA VAL A 413 21.61 18.24 -11.25
C VAL A 413 20.40 18.42 -10.34
N VAL A 414 19.50 17.43 -10.31
CA VAL A 414 18.32 17.44 -9.43
C VAL A 414 18.72 17.42 -7.96
N ASN A 415 19.67 16.57 -7.59
CA ASN A 415 20.19 16.46 -6.22
C ASN A 415 20.92 17.75 -5.79
N GLU A 416 21.77 18.30 -6.66
CA GLU A 416 22.53 19.51 -6.38
C GLU A 416 21.62 20.73 -6.20
N ARG A 417 20.63 20.88 -7.09
CA ARG A 417 19.62 21.94 -6.96
C ARG A 417 18.87 21.86 -5.64
N TRP A 418 18.56 20.65 -5.16
CA TRP A 418 17.89 20.48 -3.88
C TRP A 418 18.80 20.86 -2.70
N ARG A 419 20.09 20.49 -2.75
CA ARG A 419 21.11 20.85 -1.75
C ARG A 419 21.28 22.36 -1.63
N LEU A 420 21.41 23.05 -2.76
CA LEU A 420 21.59 24.50 -2.80
C LEU A 420 20.28 25.29 -2.60
N GLY A 421 19.15 24.61 -2.78
CA GLY A 421 17.83 25.22 -2.88
C GLY A 421 17.06 25.34 -1.56
N LYS A 422 15.78 25.63 -1.70
CA LYS A 422 14.83 25.73 -0.58
C LYS A 422 14.55 24.37 0.09
N GLY A 423 14.85 23.26 -0.58
CA GLY A 423 14.65 21.90 -0.08
C GLY A 423 15.48 21.60 1.16
N ALA A 424 16.81 21.78 1.07
CA ALA A 424 17.72 21.62 2.20
C ALA A 424 17.36 22.56 3.37
N ARG A 425 17.10 23.84 3.07
CA ARG A 425 16.70 24.83 4.10
C ARG A 425 15.39 24.47 4.82
N ARG A 426 14.46 23.80 4.15
CA ARG A 426 13.20 23.33 4.77
C ARG A 426 13.46 22.14 5.69
N GLU A 427 14.34 21.22 5.30
CA GLU A 427 14.75 20.11 6.19
C GLU A 427 15.53 20.61 7.41
N GLU A 428 16.44 21.57 7.24
CA GLU A 428 17.16 22.19 8.36
C GLU A 428 16.21 22.82 9.36
N ARG A 429 15.21 23.59 8.88
CA ARG A 429 14.17 24.16 9.75
C ARG A 429 13.33 23.10 10.44
N LYS A 430 13.08 21.96 9.77
CA LYS A 430 12.29 20.87 10.35
C LYS A 430 13.06 20.16 11.46
N ARG A 431 14.35 19.88 11.25
CA ARG A 431 15.23 19.29 12.28
C ARG A 431 15.39 20.23 13.47
N ALA A 432 15.61 21.53 13.22
CA ALA A 432 15.67 22.53 14.29
C ALA A 432 14.38 22.61 15.13
N ALA A 433 13.21 22.37 14.52
CA ALA A 433 11.92 22.33 15.23
C ALA A 433 11.61 20.97 15.87
N GLU A 434 12.37 19.91 15.58
CA GLU A 434 12.30 18.60 16.23
C GLU A 434 13.27 18.52 17.44
N ASP A 435 14.29 19.39 17.48
CA ASP A 435 15.28 19.52 18.56
C ASP A 435 14.90 20.57 19.65
N GLU A 436 13.88 21.40 19.40
CA GLU A 436 13.25 22.34 20.37
C GLU A 436 12.07 21.70 21.09
#